data_AF-A0A7C5QNM1-F1
#
_entry.id   AF-A0A7C5QNM1-F1
#
_cell.length_a   1.000
_cell.length_b   1.000
_cell.length_c   1.000
_cell.angle_alpha   90.00
_cell.angle_beta   90.00
_cell.angle_gamma   90.00
#
_symmetry.space_group_name_H-M   'P 1'
#
loop_
_entity.id
_entity.type
_entity.pdbx_description
1 polymer ?
#
loop_
_entity_poly.entity_id
_entity_poly.type
_entity_poly.pdbx_seq_one_letter_code
_entity_poly.pdbx_strand_id
1 'polypeptide(L)'
;MPEGLWLLLLFLLMGAGGWLVERSVQRQGHYCGLVVKAPPLVNWLCGNPRGDGTLDLDCAVRQLSSLAFLVGAPLAFLLPLDQSRRAALVFLGYVILSIPGFALSGWVRWHSSRRLARELDGASSVRSAR
;
A
#
# COMPACT_ATOMS: atom_id res chain seq x y z
N MET A 1 -17.73 -28.17 -6.73
CA MET A 1 -17.69 -26.73 -7.06
C MET A 1 -17.86 -25.73 -5.88
N PRO A 2 -18.12 -26.11 -4.61
CA PRO A 2 -18.22 -25.09 -3.54
C PRO A 2 -16.86 -24.52 -3.10
N GLU A 3 -15.78 -25.28 -3.18
CA GLU A 3 -14.45 -24.90 -2.66
C GLU A 3 -13.83 -23.69 -3.38
N GLY A 4 -13.97 -23.62 -4.71
CA GLY A 4 -13.48 -22.47 -5.48
C GLY A 4 -14.21 -21.16 -5.17
N LEU A 5 -15.50 -21.24 -4.83
CA LEU A 5 -16.29 -20.08 -4.42
C LEU A 5 -15.84 -19.56 -3.05
N TRP A 6 -15.54 -20.45 -2.10
CA TRP A 6 -15.02 -20.07 -0.79
C TRP A 6 -13.66 -19.38 -0.89
N LEU A 7 -12.76 -19.89 -1.73
CA LEU A 7 -11.47 -19.26 -1.96
C LEU A 7 -11.61 -17.87 -2.59
N LEU A 8 -12.49 -17.73 -3.58
CA LEU A 8 -12.80 -16.43 -4.19
C LEU A 8 -13.33 -15.44 -3.13
N LEU A 9 -14.30 -15.87 -2.33
CA LEU A 9 -14.88 -15.05 -1.28
C LEU A 9 -13.82 -14.61 -0.26
N LEU A 10 -12.94 -15.53 0.16
CA LEU A 10 -11.84 -15.23 1.07
C LEU A 10 -10.93 -14.13 0.51
N PHE A 11 -10.50 -14.23 -0.75
CA PHE A 11 -9.67 -13.21 -1.37
C PHE A 11 -10.40 -11.87 -1.49
N LEU A 12 -11.67 -11.87 -1.88
CA LEU A 12 -12.46 -10.64 -1.95
C LEU A 12 -12.58 -9.96 -0.59
N LEU A 13 -12.85 -10.73 0.47
CA LEU A 13 -12.93 -10.21 1.84
C LEU A 13 -11.58 -9.69 2.35
N MET A 14 -10.48 -10.40 2.10
CA MET A 14 -9.14 -9.95 2.45
C MET A 14 -8.77 -8.65 1.73
N GLY A 15 -9.03 -8.57 0.42
CA GLY A 15 -8.76 -7.37 -0.37
C GLY A 15 -9.63 -6.18 0.04
N ALA A 16 -10.93 -6.39 0.22
CA ALA A 16 -11.85 -5.36 0.70
C ALA A 16 -11.47 -4.86 2.10
N GLY A 17 -11.23 -5.79 3.02
CA GLY A 17 -10.85 -5.48 4.40
C GLY A 17 -9.55 -4.68 4.47
N GLY A 18 -8.49 -5.16 3.80
CA GLY A 18 -7.20 -4.46 3.77
C GLY A 18 -7.32 -3.06 3.18
N TRP A 19 -8.04 -2.92 2.06
CA TRP A 19 -8.24 -1.62 1.43
C TRP A 19 -9.03 -0.64 2.31
N LEU A 20 -10.10 -1.11 2.96
CA LEU A 20 -10.95 -0.30 3.84
C LEU A 20 -10.24 0.11 5.13
N VAL A 21 -9.47 -0.80 5.75
CA VAL A 21 -8.68 -0.52 6.96
C VAL A 21 -7.70 0.61 6.68
N GLU A 22 -6.87 0.48 5.64
CA GLU A 22 -5.86 1.48 5.30
C GLU A 22 -6.50 2.81 4.86
N ARG A 23 -7.69 2.78 4.23
CA ARG A 23 -8.47 3.99 3.94
C ARG A 23 -8.93 4.68 5.22
N SER A 24 -9.42 3.91 6.19
CA SER A 24 -9.92 4.43 7.46
C SER A 24 -8.79 5.05 8.28
N VAL A 25 -7.62 4.39 8.33
CA VAL A 25 -6.41 4.90 9.00
C VAL A 25 -6.03 6.27 8.43
N GLN A 26 -5.95 6.40 7.11
CA GLN A 26 -5.64 7.68 6.45
C GLN A 26 -6.72 8.75 6.72
N ARG A 27 -8.00 8.37 6.73
CA ARG A 27 -9.12 9.28 7.02
C ARG A 27 -9.09 9.84 8.44
N GLN A 28 -8.65 9.04 9.39
CA GLN A 28 -8.51 9.45 10.79
C GLN A 28 -7.26 10.30 11.04
N GLY A 29 -6.42 10.47 10.02
CA GLY A 29 -5.17 11.22 10.13
C GLY A 29 -4.09 10.49 10.92
N HIS A 30 -4.18 9.16 11.04
CA HIS A 30 -3.08 8.34 11.56
C HIS A 30 -2.09 8.08 10.42
N TYR A 31 -0.81 8.41 10.63
CA TYR A 31 0.22 8.29 9.62
C TYR A 31 1.36 7.41 10.12
N CYS A 32 1.80 6.48 9.27
CA CYS A 32 2.96 5.64 9.53
C CYS A 32 4.16 6.06 8.66
N GLY A 33 3.97 6.95 7.68
CA GLY A 33 4.99 7.28 6.70
C GLY A 33 4.90 8.70 6.13
N LEU A 34 5.37 8.81 4.88
CA LEU A 34 5.48 10.08 4.18
C LEU A 34 4.17 10.42 3.47
N VAL A 35 3.66 11.63 3.70
CA VAL A 35 2.50 12.17 2.97
C VAL A 35 2.97 12.82 1.67
N VAL A 36 2.42 12.37 0.54
CA VAL A 36 2.77 12.86 -0.79
C VAL A 36 1.53 13.25 -1.59
N LYS A 37 1.68 14.21 -2.50
CA LYS A 37 0.64 14.55 -3.48
C LYS A 37 0.62 13.47 -4.56
N ALA A 38 -0.46 12.70 -4.63
CA ALA A 38 -0.56 11.55 -5.53
C ALA A 38 -1.18 11.94 -6.88
N PRO A 39 -0.85 11.21 -7.97
CA PRO A 39 -1.56 11.36 -9.24
C PRO A 39 -3.08 11.12 -9.05
N PRO A 40 -3.95 11.79 -9.83
CA PRO A 40 -5.41 11.68 -9.67
C PRO A 40 -5.93 10.24 -9.71
N LEU A 41 -5.40 9.41 -10.61
CA LEU A 41 -5.78 8.01 -10.73
C LEU A 41 -5.42 7.21 -9.47
N VAL A 42 -4.22 7.40 -8.93
CA VAL A 42 -3.77 6.71 -7.71
C VAL A 42 -4.61 7.15 -6.52
N ASN A 43 -4.85 8.45 -6.38
CA ASN A 43 -5.72 8.98 -5.34
C ASN A 43 -7.15 8.44 -5.44
N TRP A 44 -7.69 8.32 -6.66
CA TRP A 44 -8.99 7.72 -6.90
C TRP A 44 -9.02 6.23 -6.53
N LEU A 45 -8.01 5.45 -6.92
CA LEU A 45 -7.87 4.03 -6.56
C LEU A 45 -7.75 3.79 -5.05
N CYS A 46 -7.17 4.75 -4.32
CA CYS A 46 -7.10 4.76 -2.86
C CYS A 46 -8.38 5.28 -2.18
N GLY A 47 -9.38 5.69 -2.96
CA GLY A 47 -10.68 6.14 -2.47
C GLY A 47 -10.69 7.56 -1.91
N ASN A 48 -9.76 8.40 -2.37
CA ASN A 48 -9.53 9.80 -1.98
C ASN A 48 -9.75 10.01 -0.47
N PRO A 49 -8.94 9.37 0.39
CA PRO A 49 -9.22 9.31 1.82
C PRO A 49 -9.28 10.71 2.46
N ARG A 50 -8.44 11.64 2.01
CA ARG A 50 -8.26 12.96 2.62
C ARG A 50 -9.03 14.08 1.93
N GLY A 51 -9.51 13.87 0.70
CA GLY A 51 -10.23 14.89 -0.07
C GLY A 51 -9.34 15.95 -0.73
N ASP A 52 -8.09 16.11 -0.28
CA ASP A 52 -7.13 17.13 -0.74
C ASP A 52 -6.15 16.63 -1.82
N GLY A 53 -6.24 15.36 -2.22
CA GLY A 53 -5.34 14.74 -3.21
C GLY A 53 -4.02 14.24 -2.65
N THR A 54 -3.84 14.24 -1.33
CA THR A 54 -2.66 13.68 -0.67
C THR A 54 -2.91 12.27 -0.14
N LEU A 55 -1.86 11.47 -0.09
CA LEU A 55 -1.87 10.10 0.44
C LEU A 55 -0.67 9.86 1.33
N ASP A 56 -0.84 9.04 2.37
CA ASP A 56 0.31 8.40 3.04
C ASP A 56 0.85 7.29 2.12
N LEU A 57 2.14 7.35 1.79
CA LEU A 57 2.77 6.45 0.84
C LEU A 57 2.64 4.97 1.25
N ASP A 58 2.82 4.66 2.53
CA ASP A 58 2.79 3.28 3.03
C ASP A 58 1.38 2.73 2.98
N CYS A 59 0.40 3.51 3.45
CA CYS A 59 -1.00 3.14 3.38
C CYS A 59 -1.46 3.01 1.93
N ALA A 60 -1.05 3.91 1.03
CA ALA A 60 -1.37 3.85 -0.39
C ALA A 60 -0.84 2.57 -1.03
N VAL A 61 0.43 2.23 -0.77
CA VAL A 61 1.03 0.96 -1.25
C VAL A 61 0.19 -0.22 -0.77
N ARG A 62 -0.15 -0.29 0.51
CA ARG A 62 -0.93 -1.41 1.06
C ARG A 62 -2.34 -1.48 0.46
N GLN A 63 -3.03 -0.35 0.30
CA GLN A 63 -4.32 -0.29 -0.37
C GLN A 63 -4.25 -0.81 -1.80
N LEU A 64 -3.27 -0.33 -2.58
CA LEU A 64 -3.10 -0.75 -3.97
C LEU A 64 -2.76 -2.24 -4.07
N SER A 65 -1.92 -2.76 -3.16
CA SER A 65 -1.66 -4.19 -3.07
C SER A 65 -2.93 -4.99 -2.74
N SER A 66 -3.81 -4.49 -1.88
CA SER A 66 -5.09 -5.14 -1.60
C SER A 66 -6.02 -5.22 -2.81
N LEU A 67 -5.87 -4.32 -3.80
CA LEU A 67 -6.60 -4.41 -5.08
C LEU A 67 -6.20 -5.65 -5.88
N ALA A 68 -5.00 -6.20 -5.65
CA ALA A 68 -4.58 -7.46 -6.27
C ALA A 68 -5.53 -8.61 -5.90
N PHE A 69 -6.00 -8.65 -4.65
CA PHE A 69 -6.98 -9.64 -4.23
C PHE A 69 -8.38 -9.32 -4.77
N LEU A 70 -8.82 -8.06 -4.67
CA LEU A 70 -10.15 -7.63 -5.11
C LEU A 70 -10.39 -7.84 -6.61
N VAL A 71 -9.40 -7.53 -7.45
CA VAL A 71 -9.51 -7.57 -8.91
C VAL A 71 -8.88 -8.85 -9.45
N GLY A 72 -7.73 -9.25 -8.91
CA GLY A 72 -7.02 -10.43 -9.38
C GLY A 72 -7.76 -11.74 -9.09
N ALA A 73 -8.49 -11.86 -7.97
CA ALA A 73 -9.22 -13.09 -7.67
C ALA A 73 -10.39 -13.36 -8.65
N PRO A 74 -11.28 -12.39 -8.96
CA PRO A 74 -12.26 -12.56 -10.03
C PRO A 74 -11.62 -12.89 -11.38
N LEU A 75 -10.56 -12.18 -11.77
CA LEU A 75 -9.88 -12.42 -13.04
C LEU A 75 -9.26 -13.83 -13.11
N ALA A 76 -8.61 -14.29 -12.05
CA ALA A 76 -8.04 -15.62 -11.97
C ALA A 76 -9.14 -16.71 -12.00
N PHE A 77 -10.33 -16.43 -11.48
CA PHE A 77 -11.46 -17.37 -11.49
C PHE A 77 -12.01 -17.64 -12.90
N LEU A 78 -11.89 -16.67 -13.80
CA LEU A 78 -12.30 -16.79 -15.21
C LEU A 78 -11.33 -17.66 -16.04
N LEU A 79 -10.13 -17.94 -15.54
CA LEU A 79 -9.14 -18.73 -16.25
C LEU A 79 -9.41 -20.24 -16.10
N PRO A 80 -9.15 -21.06 -17.14
CA PRO A 80 -9.30 -22.51 -17.10
C PRO A 80 -8.15 -23.20 -16.35
N LEU A 81 -7.85 -22.72 -15.15
CA LEU A 81 -6.81 -23.23 -14.27
C LEU A 81 -7.41 -23.99 -13.10
N ASP A 82 -6.65 -24.93 -12.53
CA ASP A 82 -7.01 -25.53 -11.25
C ASP A 82 -6.92 -24.53 -10.09
N GLN A 83 -7.54 -24.86 -8.97
CA GLN A 83 -7.67 -23.97 -7.81
C GLN A 83 -6.32 -23.54 -7.23
N SER A 84 -5.34 -24.45 -7.17
CA SER A 84 -4.01 -24.16 -6.64
C SER A 84 -3.27 -23.15 -7.52
N ARG A 85 -3.35 -23.29 -8.85
CA ARG A 85 -2.77 -22.32 -9.78
C ARG A 85 -3.45 -20.95 -9.71
N ARG A 86 -4.77 -20.90 -9.55
CA ARG A 86 -5.50 -19.63 -9.35
C ARG A 86 -5.04 -18.92 -8.08
N ALA A 87 -4.96 -19.64 -6.96
CA ALA A 87 -4.46 -19.10 -5.70
C ALA A 87 -3.04 -18.54 -5.86
N ALA A 88 -2.14 -19.33 -6.46
CA ALA A 88 -0.76 -18.94 -6.70
C ALA A 88 -0.65 -17.67 -7.55
N LEU A 89 -1.46 -17.52 -8.60
CA LEU A 89 -1.48 -16.30 -9.43
C LEU A 89 -1.90 -15.07 -8.64
N VAL A 90 -2.95 -15.17 -7.83
CA VAL A 90 -3.44 -14.05 -7.00
C VAL A 90 -2.37 -13.66 -5.97
N PHE A 91 -1.79 -14.64 -5.28
CA PHE A 91 -0.70 -14.39 -4.33
C PHE A 91 0.54 -13.80 -5.01
N LEU A 92 0.92 -14.29 -6.18
CA LEU A 92 2.05 -13.75 -6.93
C LEU A 92 1.81 -12.30 -7.33
N GLY A 93 0.61 -11.95 -7.80
CA GLY A 93 0.22 -10.57 -8.08
C GLY A 93 0.31 -9.67 -6.86
N TYR A 94 -0.19 -10.14 -5.70
CA TYR A 94 -0.07 -9.43 -4.43
C TYR A 94 1.40 -9.19 -4.03
N VAL A 95 2.26 -10.22 -4.14
CA VAL A 95 3.69 -10.13 -3.80
C VAL A 95 4.42 -9.15 -4.73
N ILE A 96 4.17 -9.23 -6.04
CA ILE A 96 4.75 -8.33 -7.05
C ILE A 96 4.38 -6.88 -6.77
N LEU A 97 3.16 -6.61 -6.29
CA LEU A 97 2.75 -5.24 -5.94
C LEU A 97 3.30 -4.79 -4.58
N SER A 98 3.44 -5.70 -3.62
CA SER A 98 3.82 -5.36 -2.25
C SER A 98 5.33 -5.18 -2.06
N ILE A 99 6.18 -6.00 -2.69
CA ILE A 99 7.64 -5.93 -2.51
C ILE A 99 8.21 -4.58 -2.96
N PRO A 100 7.92 -4.08 -4.19
CA PRO A 100 8.45 -2.79 -4.64
C PRO A 100 7.96 -1.63 -3.78
N GLY A 101 6.70 -1.68 -3.34
CA GLY A 101 6.15 -0.66 -2.45
C GLY A 101 6.79 -0.67 -1.06
N PHE A 102 7.10 -1.85 -0.51
CA PHE A 102 7.86 -1.97 0.74
C PHE A 102 9.30 -1.46 0.59
N ALA A 103 9.97 -1.81 -0.51
CA ALA A 103 11.31 -1.32 -0.81
C ALA A 103 11.33 0.21 -0.97
N LEU A 104 10.37 0.76 -1.70
CA LEU A 104 10.23 2.21 -1.92
C LEU A 104 9.99 2.96 -0.62
N SER A 105 9.02 2.52 0.19
CA SER A 105 8.74 3.12 1.50
C SER A 105 9.94 3.04 2.45
N GLY A 106 10.66 1.91 2.46
CA GLY A 106 11.90 1.75 3.21
C GLY A 106 12.99 2.73 2.76
N TRP A 107 13.19 2.85 1.45
CA TRP A 107 14.16 3.76 0.86
C TRP A 107 13.85 5.23 1.18
N VAL A 108 12.58 5.64 1.04
CA VAL A 108 12.11 6.99 1.37
C VAL A 108 12.37 7.32 2.85
N ARG A 109 11.99 6.42 3.77
CA ARG A 109 12.23 6.58 5.21
C ARG A 109 13.72 6.72 5.55
N TRP A 110 14.55 5.89 4.91
CA TRP A 110 16.00 5.95 5.13
C TRP A 110 16.60 7.30 4.71
N HIS A 111 16.19 7.82 3.55
CA HIS A 111 16.66 9.12 3.07
C HIS A 111 16.16 10.30 3.90
N SER A 112 14.89 10.28 4.35
CA SER A 112 14.36 11.34 5.23
C SER A 112 15.10 11.40 6.56
N SER A 113 15.39 10.24 7.18
CA SER A 113 16.15 10.17 8.43
C SER A 113 17.58 10.72 8.28
N ARG A 114 18.24 10.42 7.15
CA ARG A 114 19.58 10.96 6.84
C ARG A 114 19.59 12.46 6.58
N ARG A 115 18.49 13.05 6.09
CA ARG A 115 18.40 14.50 5.91
C ARG A 115 18.23 15.18 7.27
N LEU A 116 17.31 14.68 8.11
CA LEU A 116 17.06 15.21 9.46
C LEU A 116 18.31 15.16 10.34
N ALA A 117 19.07 14.06 10.32
CA ALA A 117 20.32 13.95 11.07
C ALA A 117 21.33 15.06 10.70
N ARG A 118 21.50 15.33 9.40
CA ARG A 118 22.42 16.38 8.91
C ARG A 118 21.99 17.79 9.30
N GLU A 119 20.69 18.06 9.30
CA GLU A 119 20.16 19.36 9.73
C GLU A 119 20.38 19.59 11.23
N LEU A 120 20.24 18.55 12.05
CA LEU A 120 20.50 18.61 13.49
C LEU A 120 22.00 18.79 13.80
N ASP A 121 22.88 18.08 13.11
CA ASP A 121 24.34 18.22 13.26
C ASP A 121 24.83 19.62 12.82
N GLY A 122 24.25 20.16 11.73
CA GLY A 122 24.52 21.54 11.32
C GLY A 122 24.09 22.55 12.37
N ALA A 123 22.89 22.39 12.92
CA ALA A 123 22.35 23.30 13.94
C ALA A 123 23.15 23.29 15.26
N SER A 124 23.70 22.13 15.66
CA SER A 124 24.54 22.02 16.86
C SER A 124 25.89 22.72 16.69
N SER A 125 26.50 22.59 15.50
CA SER A 125 27.78 23.25 15.20
C SER A 125 27.71 24.78 15.24
N VAL A 126 26.61 25.38 14.75
CA VAL A 126 26.39 26.84 14.79
C VAL A 126 26.20 27.34 16.22
N ARG A 127 25.60 26.52 17.10
CA ARG A 127 25.35 26.89 18.49
C ARG A 127 26.60 26.83 19.38
N SER A 128 27.58 26.00 19.03
CA SER A 128 28.87 25.93 19.74
C SER A 128 29.85 27.04 19.35
N ALA A 129 29.61 27.75 18.25
CA ALA A 129 30.48 28.82 17.74
C ALA A 129 30.07 30.22 18.22
N ARG A 130 29.01 30.34 19.04
CA ARG A 130 28.54 31.56 19.67
C ARG A 130 28.77 31.49 21.17
#